data_AF-A0A952JF52-F1
#
_entry.id   AF-A0A952JF52-F1
#
_cell.length_a   1.000
_cell.length_b   1.000
_cell.length_c   1.000
_cell.angle_alpha   90.00
_cell.angle_beta   90.00
_cell.angle_gamma   90.00
#
_symmetry.space_group_name_H-M   'P 1'
#
loop_
_entity.id
_entity.type
_entity.pdbx_description
1 polymer ?
#
loop_
_entity_poly.entity_id
_entity_poly.type
_entity_poly.pdbx_seq_one_letter_code
_entity_poly.pdbx_strand_id
1 'polypeptide(L)'
;MKKILVLSLFLFFGLTFKALSQTVYTSPKGEKYHTADCRLSGEAGPVKLADAKKAGKDACDICKPNELGKAKLNQCSGKTAEGTRCKRMTANKNKKCFQHQAK
;
A
#
# COMPACT_ATOMS: atom_id res chain seq x y z
N MET A 1 -24.83 17.90 -39.36
CA MET A 1 -25.15 17.06 -38.19
C MET A 1 -24.12 15.96 -37.91
N LYS A 2 -23.61 15.21 -38.91
CA LYS A 2 -22.57 14.18 -38.69
C LYS A 2 -21.24 14.70 -38.10
N LYS A 3 -20.78 15.91 -38.50
CA LYS A 3 -19.53 16.51 -38.00
C LYS A 3 -19.59 16.91 -36.52
N ILE A 4 -20.76 17.33 -36.03
CA ILE A 4 -20.99 17.68 -34.62
C ILE A 4 -20.99 16.41 -33.74
N LEU A 5 -21.51 15.30 -34.27
CA LEU A 5 -21.52 13.99 -33.61
C LEU A 5 -20.10 13.39 -33.51
N VAL A 6 -19.24 13.63 -34.51
CA VAL A 6 -17.82 13.24 -34.48
C VAL A 6 -17.02 14.10 -33.49
N LEU A 7 -17.32 15.41 -33.40
CA LEU A 7 -16.71 16.33 -32.42
C LEU A 7 -17.11 16.01 -30.98
N SER A 8 -18.36 15.61 -30.72
CA SER A 8 -18.78 15.20 -29.37
C SER A 8 -18.18 13.86 -28.94
N LEU A 9 -17.92 12.96 -29.88
CA LEU A 9 -17.24 11.67 -29.61
C LEU A 9 -15.78 11.88 -29.21
N PHE A 10 -15.11 12.88 -29.77
CA PHE A 10 -13.74 13.26 -29.39
C PHE A 10 -13.68 13.91 -27.99
N LEU A 11 -14.72 14.65 -27.60
CA LEU A 11 -14.77 15.38 -26.33
C LEU A 11 -15.01 14.48 -25.10
N PHE A 12 -15.62 13.30 -25.28
CA PHE A 12 -15.80 12.30 -24.22
C PHE A 12 -14.55 11.45 -23.94
N PHE A 13 -13.53 11.50 -24.80
CA PHE A 13 -12.29 10.74 -24.61
C PHE A 13 -11.32 11.39 -23.59
N GLY A 14 -11.64 12.59 -23.10
CA GLY A 14 -10.92 13.27 -22.02
C GLY A 14 -11.23 12.73 -20.61
N LEU A 15 -11.78 11.53 -20.47
CA LEU A 15 -12.01 10.92 -19.17
C LEU A 15 -10.68 10.72 -18.45
N THR A 16 -10.44 11.53 -17.43
CA THR A 16 -9.23 11.51 -16.61
C THR A 16 -9.15 10.21 -15.82
N PHE A 17 -8.35 9.26 -16.29
CA PHE A 17 -8.00 8.07 -15.53
C PHE A 17 -7.15 8.47 -14.33
N LYS A 18 -7.77 8.59 -13.14
CA LYS A 18 -7.01 8.66 -11.89
C LYS A 18 -6.34 7.32 -11.66
N ALA A 19 -5.07 7.23 -12.04
CA ALA A 19 -4.23 6.08 -11.77
C ALA A 19 -4.18 5.85 -10.26
N LEU A 20 -4.82 4.78 -9.80
CA LEU A 20 -4.70 4.36 -8.41
C LEU A 20 -3.25 3.91 -8.21
N SER A 21 -2.48 4.63 -7.39
CA SER A 21 -1.16 4.16 -6.94
C SER A 21 -1.33 3.09 -5.85
N GLN A 22 -0.35 2.19 -5.72
CA GLN A 22 -0.25 1.27 -4.57
C GLN A 22 0.45 1.96 -3.41
N THR A 23 0.01 1.70 -2.18
CA THR A 23 0.69 2.12 -0.95
C THR A 23 1.62 1.01 -0.49
N VAL A 24 2.87 1.36 -0.20
CA VAL A 24 3.89 0.48 0.39
C VAL A 24 4.46 1.13 1.64
N TYR A 25 5.22 0.38 2.43
CA TYR A 25 5.75 0.84 3.70
C TYR A 25 7.27 0.90 3.65
N THR A 26 7.85 2.06 3.92
CA THR A 26 9.31 2.21 4.06
C THR A 26 9.68 3.24 5.13
N SER A 27 10.89 3.15 5.66
CA SER A 27 11.47 4.15 6.55
C SER A 27 12.46 5.03 5.78
N PRO A 28 12.77 6.27 6.22
CA PRO A 28 13.71 7.14 5.52
C PRO A 28 15.08 6.49 5.28
N LYS A 29 15.61 5.79 6.29
CA LYS A 29 16.92 5.10 6.25
C LYS A 29 16.87 3.70 5.62
N GLY A 30 15.69 3.15 5.31
CA GLY A 30 15.56 1.79 4.81
C GLY A 30 15.87 1.68 3.32
N GLU A 31 16.60 0.64 2.94
CA GLU A 31 16.92 0.31 1.54
C GLU A 31 15.74 -0.33 0.80
N LYS A 32 14.82 -0.97 1.54
CA LYS A 32 13.70 -1.71 0.96
C LYS A 32 12.33 -1.13 1.34
N TYR A 33 11.34 -1.38 0.51
CA TYR A 33 9.92 -1.17 0.81
C TYR A 33 9.22 -2.50 1.04
N HIS A 34 8.18 -2.45 1.87
CA HIS A 34 7.53 -3.61 2.47
C HIS A 34 6.01 -3.53 2.36
N THR A 35 5.34 -4.65 2.63
CA THR A 35 3.92 -4.62 2.99
C THR A 35 3.73 -4.14 4.43
N ALA A 36 2.50 -3.76 4.73
CA ALA A 36 2.11 -3.21 6.02
C ALA A 36 2.41 -4.13 7.21
N ASP A 37 2.30 -5.44 6.98
CA ASP A 37 2.43 -6.52 7.95
C ASP A 37 3.76 -7.28 7.84
N CYS A 38 4.71 -6.80 7.04
CA CYS A 38 6.02 -7.43 6.96
C CYS A 38 6.74 -7.37 8.31
N ARG A 39 7.36 -8.48 8.72
CA ARG A 39 8.13 -8.53 9.97
C ARG A 39 9.35 -7.61 9.99
N LEU A 40 9.91 -7.34 8.81
CA LEU A 40 11.08 -6.49 8.64
C LEU A 40 10.76 -5.01 8.40
N SER A 41 9.49 -4.62 8.38
CA SER A 41 9.12 -3.23 8.10
C SER A 41 9.48 -2.27 9.25
N GLY A 42 9.81 -2.77 10.44
CA GLY A 42 10.20 -1.92 11.57
C GLY A 42 9.17 -0.82 11.86
N GLU A 43 9.63 0.44 11.85
CA GLU A 43 8.83 1.68 11.99
C GLU A 43 8.51 2.33 10.63
N ALA A 44 8.45 1.55 9.55
CA ALA A 44 8.14 2.04 8.22
C ALA A 44 6.77 2.74 8.15
N GLY A 45 6.75 3.90 7.51
CA GLY A 45 5.54 4.68 7.23
C GLY A 45 4.96 4.37 5.85
N PRO A 46 3.66 4.64 5.64
CA PRO A 46 3.02 4.47 4.33
C PRO A 46 3.52 5.50 3.33
N VAL A 47 3.92 5.06 2.14
CA VAL A 47 4.33 5.88 1.00
C VAL A 47 3.72 5.32 -0.30
N LYS A 48 3.70 6.11 -1.38
CA LYS A 48 3.31 5.57 -2.68
C LYS A 48 4.44 4.70 -3.24
N LEU A 49 4.09 3.61 -3.92
CA LEU A 49 5.06 2.75 -4.59
C LEU A 49 5.96 3.52 -5.56
N ALA A 50 5.41 4.50 -6.27
CA ALA A 50 6.17 5.36 -7.18
C ALA A 50 7.24 6.17 -6.42
N ASP A 51 6.92 6.71 -5.24
CA ASP A 51 7.85 7.49 -4.43
C ASP A 51 8.97 6.59 -3.87
N ALA A 52 8.64 5.38 -3.45
CA ALA A 52 9.63 4.40 -2.99
C ALA A 52 10.61 4.00 -4.11
N LYS A 53 10.10 3.75 -5.33
CA LYS A 53 10.93 3.45 -6.50
C LYS A 53 11.79 4.65 -6.91
N LYS A 54 11.22 5.87 -6.89
CA LYS A 54 11.95 7.12 -7.18
C LYS A 54 13.06 7.37 -6.16
N ALA A 55 12.87 6.95 -4.92
CA ALA A 55 13.89 6.98 -3.87
C ALA A 55 14.93 5.85 -3.98
N GLY A 56 14.92 5.04 -5.04
CA GLY A 56 15.90 3.98 -5.29
C GLY A 56 15.77 2.77 -4.35
N LYS A 57 14.59 2.58 -3.75
CA LYS A 57 14.37 1.48 -2.79
C LYS A 57 13.91 0.22 -3.51
N ASP A 58 14.34 -0.93 -3.00
CA ASP A 58 14.02 -2.23 -3.57
C ASP A 58 12.83 -2.92 -2.86
N ALA A 59 12.19 -3.86 -3.55
CA ALA A 59 11.13 -4.65 -2.95
C ALA A 59 11.71 -5.60 -1.90
N CYS A 60 11.01 -5.77 -0.77
CA CYS A 60 11.36 -6.81 0.19
C CYS A 60 11.06 -8.21 -0.35
N ASP A 61 12.07 -9.06 -0.41
CA ASP A 61 11.97 -10.44 -0.92
C ASP A 61 11.09 -11.36 -0.06
N ILE A 62 10.95 -11.03 1.23
CA ILE A 62 10.15 -11.83 2.18
C ILE A 62 8.66 -11.56 1.99
N CYS A 63 8.25 -10.29 1.98
CA CYS A 63 6.84 -9.95 1.84
C CYS A 63 6.41 -9.67 0.42
N LYS A 64 7.32 -9.73 -0.57
CA LYS A 64 7.05 -9.61 -2.01
C LYS A 64 5.94 -8.60 -2.35
N PRO A 65 6.12 -7.31 -1.99
CA PRO A 65 5.06 -6.30 -2.06
C PRO A 65 4.55 -6.03 -3.48
N ASN A 66 5.31 -6.41 -4.51
CA ASN A 66 4.90 -6.28 -5.91
C ASN A 66 3.96 -7.41 -6.37
N GLU A 67 4.01 -8.56 -5.72
CA GLU A 67 3.16 -9.72 -6.03
C GLU A 67 1.86 -9.68 -5.22
N LEU A 68 1.92 -9.13 -4.01
CA LEU A 68 0.75 -8.87 -3.18
C LEU A 68 0.05 -7.60 -3.69
N GLY A 69 -0.98 -7.81 -4.51
CA GLY A 69 -1.84 -6.75 -5.02
C GLY A 69 -2.45 -5.88 -3.90
N LYS A 70 -3.23 -4.85 -4.27
CA LYS A 70 -3.78 -3.83 -3.36
C LYS A 70 -4.72 -4.40 -2.29
N ALA A 71 -4.18 -5.05 -1.28
CA ALA A 71 -4.95 -5.59 -0.18
C ALA A 71 -5.53 -4.43 0.64
N LYS A 72 -6.81 -4.52 1.00
CA LYS A 72 -7.40 -3.59 1.97
C LYS A 72 -6.72 -3.80 3.32
N LEU A 73 -6.04 -2.77 3.80
CA LEU A 73 -5.33 -2.78 5.07
C LEU A 73 -6.21 -2.21 6.18
N ASN A 74 -6.16 -2.83 7.36
CA ASN A 74 -6.81 -2.34 8.56
C ASN A 74 -5.81 -2.24 9.71
N GLN A 75 -6.04 -1.34 10.66
CA GLN A 75 -5.22 -1.25 11.86
C GLN A 75 -5.41 -2.50 12.71
N CYS A 76 -4.30 -3.07 13.17
CA CYS A 76 -4.29 -4.28 13.98
C CYS A 76 -5.17 -4.12 15.23
N SER A 77 -6.07 -5.06 15.51
CA SER A 77 -6.96 -5.15 16.69
C SER A 77 -6.26 -5.56 17.99
N GLY A 78 -4.93 -5.71 18.00
CA GLY A 78 -4.12 -6.04 19.19
C GLY A 78 -3.81 -4.82 20.07
N LYS A 79 -3.38 -5.10 21.30
CA LYS A 79 -2.82 -4.13 22.25
C LYS A 79 -1.36 -4.49 22.52
N THR A 80 -0.51 -3.47 22.69
CA THR A 80 0.90 -3.65 23.07
C THR A 80 1.03 -4.12 24.52
N ALA A 81 2.24 -4.46 24.96
CA ALA A 81 2.51 -4.82 26.36
C ALA A 81 2.13 -3.68 27.33
N GLU A 82 2.27 -2.43 26.90
CA GLU A 82 1.85 -1.24 27.65
C GLU A 82 0.33 -0.97 27.57
N GLY A 83 -0.44 -1.85 26.94
CA GLY A 83 -1.91 -1.76 26.84
C GLY A 83 -2.43 -0.81 25.75
N THR A 84 -1.54 -0.12 25.01
CA THR A 84 -1.95 0.81 23.95
C THR A 84 -2.36 0.09 22.67
N ARG A 85 -3.19 0.76 21.84
CA ARG A 85 -3.67 0.21 20.56
C ARG A 85 -2.49 0.01 19.58
N CYS A 86 -2.30 -1.20 19.05
CA CYS A 86 -1.26 -1.45 18.06
C CYS A 86 -1.47 -0.57 16.81
N LYS A 87 -0.44 0.19 16.41
CA LYS A 87 -0.48 1.10 15.25
C LYS A 87 -0.22 0.41 13.91
N ARG A 88 0.15 -0.87 13.92
CA ARG A 88 0.53 -1.61 12.72
C ARG A 88 -0.68 -1.92 11.86
N MET A 89 -0.50 -1.78 10.56
CA MET A 89 -1.51 -2.09 9.55
C MET A 89 -1.36 -3.54 9.10
N THR A 90 -2.46 -4.19 8.72
CA THR A 90 -2.42 -5.58 8.26
C THR A 90 -3.50 -5.88 7.23
N ALA A 91 -3.16 -6.75 6.28
CA ALA A 91 -4.10 -7.33 5.31
C ALA A 91 -4.78 -8.61 5.85
N ASN A 92 -4.41 -9.07 7.05
CA ASN A 92 -4.93 -10.30 7.62
C ASN A 92 -6.45 -10.17 7.88
N LYS A 93 -7.21 -11.19 7.45
CA LYS A 93 -8.67 -11.28 7.66
C LYS A 93 -9.07 -11.11 9.13
N ASN A 94 -8.24 -11.60 10.06
CA ASN A 94 -8.47 -11.52 11.50
C ASN A 94 -8.15 -10.13 12.09
N LYS A 95 -7.70 -9.18 11.26
CA LYS A 95 -7.26 -7.84 11.68
C LYS A 95 -6.14 -7.89 12.74
N LYS A 96 -5.32 -8.95 12.77
CA LYS A 96 -4.17 -9.10 13.67
C LYS A 96 -2.87 -9.05 12.85
N CYS A 97 -1.94 -8.17 13.22
CA CYS A 97 -0.60 -8.15 12.63
C CYS A 97 0.22 -9.33 13.15
N PHE A 98 1.36 -9.66 12.53
CA PHE A 98 2.20 -10.82 12.91
C PHE A 98 2.61 -10.91 14.38
N GLN A 99 2.61 -9.81 15.14
CA GLN A 99 2.88 -9.86 16.58
C GLN A 99 1.69 -10.33 17.42
N HIS A 100 0.47 -10.24 16.87
CA HIS A 100 -0.79 -10.52 17.56
C HIS A 100 -1.61 -11.62 16.88
N GLN A 101 -1.06 -12.34 15.91
CA GLN A 101 -1.73 -13.50 15.31
C GLN A 101 -1.67 -14.65 16.31
N ALA A 102 -2.75 -15.44 16.41
CA ALA A 102 -2.68 -16.72 17.10
C ALA A 102 -1.75 -17.64 16.31
N LYS A 103 -0.88 -18.39 17.01
CA LYS A 103 -0.03 -19.40 16.42
C LYS A 103 -0.84 -20.62 15.99
#